data_AF-A0A7K3YD41-F1
#
_entry.id   AF-A0A7K3YD41-F1
#
_cell.length_a   1.000
_cell.length_b   1.000
_cell.length_c   1.000
_cell.angle_alpha   90.00
_cell.angle_beta   90.00
_cell.angle_gamma   90.00
#
_symmetry.space_group_name_H-M   'P 1'
#
loop_
_entity.id
_entity.type
_entity.pdbx_description
1 polymer ?
#
loop_
_entity_poly.entity_id
_entity_poly.type
_entity_poly.pdbx_seq_one_letter_code
_entity_poly.pdbx_strand_id
1 'polypeptide(L)'
;AGKALQLPLYIRAVETLTGLTGAAGAYYTLRRDEVQIRPVFWDARRKAHFAVYPATSKSGVEDIHALIDASLARVRDYLRGIQGGRFHPRQDTGPCPAYCGFMTVCRFDALREEGEDGSH
;
A
#
# COMPACT_ATOMS: atom_id res chain seq x y z
N ALA A 1 7.48 3.57 3.57
CA ALA A 1 6.83 2.24 3.54
C ALA A 1 5.37 2.33 4.03
N GLY A 2 4.51 1.37 3.67
CA GLY A 2 3.15 1.18 4.24
C GLY A 2 1.95 1.85 3.54
N LYS A 3 2.11 2.41 2.33
CA LYS A 3 0.99 3.00 1.54
C LYS A 3 0.20 1.93 0.78
N ALA A 4 0.85 0.80 0.46
CA ALA A 4 0.18 -0.39 -0.06
C ALA A 4 -0.44 -1.16 1.10
N LEU A 5 -1.73 -0.93 1.38
CA LEU A 5 -2.39 -1.40 2.60
C LEU A 5 -2.87 -2.85 2.53
N GLN A 6 -3.25 -3.33 1.35
CA GLN A 6 -3.97 -4.60 1.20
C GLN A 6 -3.22 -5.79 1.81
N LEU A 7 -1.97 -6.03 1.39
CA LEU A 7 -1.17 -7.16 1.87
C LEU A 7 -0.86 -7.07 3.38
N PRO A 8 -0.36 -5.94 3.94
CA PRO A 8 -0.14 -5.82 5.38
C PRO A 8 -1.42 -6.04 6.22
N LEU A 9 -2.57 -5.56 5.75
CA LEU A 9 -3.84 -5.76 6.48
C LEU A 9 -4.30 -7.22 6.48
N TYR A 10 -4.17 -7.91 5.35
CA TYR A 10 -4.49 -9.34 5.29
C TYR A 10 -3.55 -10.17 6.15
N ILE A 11 -2.24 -9.89 6.12
CA ILE A 11 -1.29 -10.56 6.99
C ILE A 11 -1.72 -10.36 8.45
N ARG A 12 -1.97 -9.12 8.89
CA ARG A 12 -2.39 -8.86 10.27
C ARG A 12 -3.66 -9.62 10.66
N ALA A 13 -4.63 -9.73 9.76
CA ALA A 13 -5.86 -10.48 10.01
C ALA A 13 -5.55 -11.97 10.22
N VAL A 14 -4.74 -12.57 9.35
CA VAL A 14 -4.33 -13.98 9.47
C VAL A 14 -3.54 -14.22 10.75
N GLU A 15 -2.58 -13.35 11.10
CA GLU A 15 -1.81 -13.47 12.35
C GLU A 15 -2.74 -13.44 13.57
N THR A 16 -3.74 -12.57 13.55
CA THR A 16 -4.73 -12.46 14.63
C THR A 16 -5.60 -13.72 14.74
N LEU A 17 -6.01 -14.29 13.61
CA LEU A 17 -6.89 -15.46 13.57
C LEU A 17 -6.17 -16.78 13.87
N THR A 18 -4.87 -16.86 13.59
CA THR A 18 -4.12 -18.13 13.59
C THR A 18 -2.95 -18.17 14.57
N GLY A 19 -2.49 -17.04 15.08
CA GLY A 19 -1.26 -16.94 15.88
C GLY A 19 0.03 -17.16 15.09
N LEU A 20 -0.06 -17.37 13.77
CA LEU A 20 1.10 -17.46 12.88
C LEU A 20 1.68 -16.06 12.61
N THR A 21 2.88 -16.01 12.01
CA THR A 21 3.55 -14.77 11.62
C THR A 21 3.71 -14.69 10.11
N GLY A 22 3.41 -13.53 9.52
CA GLY A 22 3.61 -13.28 8.10
C GLY A 22 5.09 -13.15 7.73
N ALA A 23 5.50 -13.82 6.65
CA ALA A 23 6.88 -13.77 6.15
C ALA A 23 7.06 -12.97 4.85
N ALA A 24 5.97 -12.72 4.12
CA ALA A 24 5.97 -11.96 2.86
C ALA A 24 4.55 -11.61 2.43
N GLY A 25 4.44 -10.63 1.53
CA GLY A 25 3.22 -10.32 0.78
C GLY A 25 3.50 -10.38 -0.72
N ALA A 26 2.70 -11.13 -1.47
CA ALA A 26 2.85 -11.30 -2.91
C ALA A 26 1.49 -11.29 -3.62
N TYR A 27 1.49 -10.88 -4.89
CA TYR A 27 0.36 -11.03 -5.77
C TYR A 27 0.63 -12.08 -6.83
N TYR A 28 -0.40 -12.86 -7.17
CA TYR A 28 -0.41 -13.69 -8.37
C TYR A 28 -0.95 -12.85 -9.52
N THR A 29 -0.21 -12.79 -10.62
CA THR A 29 -0.71 -12.28 -11.89
C THR A 29 -1.07 -13.48 -12.75
N LEU A 30 -2.37 -13.63 -13.02
CA LEU A 30 -2.90 -14.67 -13.89
C LEU A 30 -3.11 -14.09 -15.29
N ARG A 31 -2.48 -14.69 -16.30
CA ARG A 31 -2.74 -14.45 -17.73
C ARG A 31 -3.08 -15.79 -18.39
N ARG A 32 -3.67 -15.75 -19.59
CA ARG A 32 -4.22 -16.93 -20.29
C ARG A 32 -3.30 -18.16 -20.25
N ASP A 33 -1.98 -17.97 -20.29
CA ASP A 33 -1.00 -19.07 -20.28
C ASP A 33 0.17 -18.83 -19.30
N GLU A 34 0.04 -17.90 -18.35
CA GLU A 34 1.14 -17.53 -17.47
C GLU A 34 0.66 -17.19 -16.06
N VAL A 35 1.26 -17.86 -15.07
CA VAL A 35 1.11 -17.51 -13.64
C VAL A 35 2.42 -16.93 -13.16
N GLN A 36 2.43 -15.63 -12.87
CA GLN A 36 3.59 -14.97 -12.28
C GLN A 36 3.33 -14.62 -10.83
N ILE A 37 4.25 -15.04 -9.94
CA ILE A 37 4.26 -14.58 -8.55
C ILE A 37 5.11 -13.30 -8.49
N ARG A 38 4.52 -12.23 -7.96
CA ARG A 38 5.17 -10.94 -7.75
C ARG A 38 5.20 -10.61 -6.27
N PRO A 39 6.30 -10.95 -5.56
CA PRO A 39 6.50 -10.53 -4.19
C PRO A 39 6.58 -9.00 -4.12
N VAL A 40 5.77 -8.40 -3.27
CA VAL A 40 5.78 -6.95 -3.00
C VAL A 40 6.78 -6.65 -1.88
N PHE A 41 6.77 -7.47 -0.83
CA PHE A 41 7.74 -7.45 0.25
C PHE A 41 7.98 -8.84 0.83
N TRP A 42 9.13 -9.05 1.45
CA TRP A 42 9.51 -10.30 2.12
C TRP A 42 10.50 -10.03 3.26
N ASP A 43 10.55 -10.93 4.25
CA ASP A 43 11.45 -10.81 5.41
C ASP A 43 12.91 -10.93 4.97
N ALA A 44 13.68 -9.85 5.13
CA ALA A 44 15.08 -9.76 4.74
C ALA A 44 15.93 -10.92 5.31
N ARG A 45 15.58 -11.41 6.50
CA ARG A 45 16.27 -12.51 7.21
C ARG A 45 16.05 -13.86 6.53
N ARG A 46 15.05 -13.96 5.66
CA ARG A 46 14.62 -15.16 4.94
C ARG A 46 14.92 -15.11 3.45
N LYS A 47 15.84 -14.25 3.00
CA LYS A 47 16.17 -13.99 1.58
C LYS A 47 16.29 -15.25 0.72
N ALA A 48 16.95 -16.29 1.23
CA ALA A 48 17.15 -17.53 0.49
C ALA A 48 15.84 -18.20 0.03
N HIS A 49 14.78 -18.13 0.85
CA HIS A 49 13.46 -18.68 0.51
C HIS A 49 12.75 -17.91 -0.62
N PHE A 50 13.20 -16.68 -0.90
CA PHE A 50 12.61 -15.80 -1.91
C PHE A 50 13.49 -15.61 -3.15
N ALA A 51 14.64 -16.28 -3.22
CA ALA A 51 15.58 -16.17 -4.33
C ALA A 51 15.04 -16.73 -5.66
N VAL A 52 14.06 -17.63 -5.60
CA VAL A 52 13.42 -18.23 -6.79
C VAL A 52 12.50 -17.26 -7.55
N TYR A 53 12.18 -16.10 -6.96
CA TYR A 53 11.30 -15.11 -7.57
C TYR A 53 12.11 -14.00 -8.26
N PRO A 54 11.87 -13.70 -9.55
CA PRO A 54 12.77 -12.88 -10.38
C PRO A 54 12.85 -11.38 -10.01
N ALA A 55 11.96 -10.87 -9.15
CA ALA A 55 11.89 -9.44 -8.78
C ALA A 55 12.25 -9.14 -7.32
N THR A 56 12.73 -10.13 -6.55
CA THR A 56 12.82 -9.99 -5.08
C THR A 56 13.97 -9.13 -4.57
N SER A 57 14.99 -8.80 -5.35
CA SER A 57 16.22 -8.16 -4.83
C SER A 57 16.01 -6.78 -4.17
N LYS A 58 14.88 -6.08 -4.43
CA LYS A 58 14.56 -4.76 -3.84
C LYS A 58 13.36 -4.74 -2.89
N SER A 59 12.81 -5.91 -2.57
CA SER A 59 11.58 -6.05 -1.76
C SER A 59 11.83 -6.60 -0.35
N GLY A 60 13.09 -6.74 0.05
CA GLY A 60 13.44 -7.18 1.41
C GLY A 60 13.11 -6.11 2.43
N VAL A 61 12.41 -6.49 3.49
CA VAL A 61 12.07 -5.63 4.64
C VAL A 61 12.66 -6.23 5.88
N GLU A 62 13.41 -5.43 6.66
CA GLU A 62 14.08 -5.89 7.88
C GLU A 62 13.11 -6.28 9.00
N ASP A 63 11.97 -5.58 9.05
CA ASP A 63 10.90 -5.81 10.01
C ASP A 63 9.52 -5.69 9.34
N ILE A 64 8.88 -6.84 9.14
CA ILE A 64 7.51 -6.93 8.60
C ILE A 64 6.49 -6.35 9.58
N HIS A 65 6.68 -6.51 10.89
CA HIS A 65 5.73 -5.99 11.87
C HIS A 65 5.74 -4.47 11.86
N ALA A 66 6.90 -3.84 11.74
CA ALA A 66 6.99 -2.40 11.55
C ALA A 66 6.25 -1.92 10.28
N LEU A 67 6.30 -2.69 9.19
CA LEU A 67 5.52 -2.40 7.98
C LEU A 67 4.01 -2.50 8.24
N ILE A 68 3.58 -3.55 8.95
CA ILE A 68 2.17 -3.77 9.32
C ILE A 68 1.69 -2.64 10.23
N ASP A 69 2.44 -2.28 11.27
CA ASP A 69 2.11 -1.22 12.20
C ASP A 69 2.01 0.14 11.50
N ALA A 70 2.93 0.43 10.57
CA ALA A 70 2.87 1.64 9.76
C ALA A 70 1.61 1.67 8.86
N SER A 71 1.19 0.52 8.32
CA SER A 71 -0.06 0.41 7.56
C SER A 71 -1.30 0.58 8.45
N LEU A 72 -1.31 0.00 9.65
CA LEU A 72 -2.40 0.17 10.63
C LEU A 72 -2.51 1.62 11.11
N ALA A 73 -1.39 2.30 11.34
CA ALA A 73 -1.37 3.72 11.68
C ALA A 73 -2.06 4.56 10.60
N ARG A 74 -1.71 4.35 9.33
CA ARG A 74 -2.38 5.05 8.21
C ARG A 74 -3.87 4.75 8.12
N VAL A 75 -4.26 3.49 8.31
CA VAL A 75 -5.69 3.13 8.30
C VAL A 75 -6.44 3.84 9.42
N ARG A 76 -5.86 3.93 10.62
CA ARG A 76 -6.48 4.70 11.72
C ARG A 76 -6.67 6.17 11.34
N ASP A 77 -5.68 6.78 10.70
CA ASP A 77 -5.78 8.17 10.26
C ASP A 77 -6.83 8.35 9.16
N TYR A 78 -6.91 7.43 8.20
CA TYR A 78 -7.96 7.42 7.18
C TYR A 78 -9.35 7.27 7.79
N LEU A 79 -9.53 6.34 8.72
CA LEU A 79 -10.81 6.12 9.40
C LEU A 79 -11.22 7.34 10.24
N ARG A 80 -10.29 7.95 10.98
CA ARG A 80 -10.54 9.20 11.70
C ARG A 80 -10.93 10.35 10.76
N GLY A 81 -10.27 10.44 9.60
CA GLY A 81 -10.63 11.38 8.55
C GLY A 81 -12.07 11.20 8.10
N ILE A 82 -12.43 9.97 7.71
CA ILE A 82 -13.78 9.60 7.25
C ILE A 82 -14.83 9.89 8.33
N GLN A 83 -14.58 9.47 9.58
CA GLN A 83 -15.47 9.73 10.72
C GLN A 83 -15.65 11.22 10.99
N GLY A 84 -14.61 12.03 10.75
CA GLY A 84 -14.65 13.48 10.84
C GLY A 84 -15.18 14.19 9.59
N GLY A 85 -15.75 13.47 8.61
CA GLY A 85 -16.25 14.04 7.36
C GLY A 85 -15.16 14.57 6.41
N ARG A 86 -13.88 14.25 6.67
CA ARG A 86 -12.74 14.66 5.85
C ARG A 86 -12.41 13.59 4.82
N PHE A 87 -12.82 13.84 3.58
CA PHE A 87 -12.39 13.10 2.41
C PHE A 87 -11.36 13.96 1.67
N HIS A 88 -10.09 13.85 2.07
CA HIS A 88 -9.03 14.61 1.41
C HIS A 88 -8.98 14.21 -0.07
N PRO A 89 -8.89 15.19 -0.99
CA PRO A 89 -8.50 14.91 -2.36
C PRO A 89 -7.18 14.14 -2.41
N ARG A 90 -6.88 13.54 -3.56
CA ARG A 90 -5.55 12.96 -3.82
C ARG A 90 -4.46 13.94 -3.40
N GLN A 91 -3.48 13.48 -2.64
CA GLN A 91 -2.25 14.23 -2.34
C GLN A 91 -1.05 13.71 -3.15
N ASP A 92 -1.23 12.68 -3.97
CA ASP A 92 -0.21 12.13 -4.84
C ASP A 92 -0.08 12.94 -6.13
N THR A 93 1.16 13.36 -6.42
CA THR A 93 1.55 14.01 -7.67
C THR A 93 1.35 13.05 -8.84
N GLY A 94 0.27 13.25 -9.59
CA GLY A 94 -0.02 12.51 -10.82
C GLY A 94 -1.45 12.70 -11.30
N PRO A 95 -1.72 12.49 -12.60
CA PRO A 95 -3.06 12.64 -13.14
C PRO A 95 -4.04 11.70 -12.43
N CYS A 96 -5.28 12.17 -12.25
CA CYS A 96 -6.37 11.32 -11.79
C CYS A 96 -6.47 10.09 -12.73
N PRO A 97 -6.54 8.86 -12.21
CA PRO A 97 -6.54 7.69 -13.07
C PRO A 97 -7.79 7.64 -13.96
N ALA A 98 -7.63 7.21 -15.21
CA ALA A 98 -8.74 7.13 -16.17
C ALA A 98 -9.90 6.22 -15.71
N TYR A 99 -9.63 5.29 -14.79
CA TYR A 99 -10.64 4.42 -14.19
C TYR A 99 -11.42 5.07 -13.03
N CYS A 100 -11.12 6.31 -12.64
CA CYS A 100 -11.82 7.01 -11.57
C CYS A 100 -13.20 7.50 -12.05
N GLY A 101 -14.27 6.82 -11.62
CA GLY A 101 -15.65 7.20 -11.96
C GLY A 101 -16.12 8.56 -11.42
N PHE A 102 -15.34 9.19 -10.52
CA PHE A 102 -15.65 10.49 -9.92
C PHE A 102 -14.85 11.64 -10.51
N MET A 103 -14.08 11.41 -11.58
CA MET A 103 -13.20 12.42 -12.18
C MET A 103 -13.95 13.72 -12.57
N THR A 104 -15.23 13.65 -12.93
CA THR A 104 -16.04 14.81 -13.31
C THR A 104 -16.61 15.59 -12.13
N VAL A 105 -16.67 15.00 -10.93
CA VAL A 105 -17.24 15.60 -9.71
C VAL A 105 -16.16 15.96 -8.70
N CYS A 106 -15.03 15.26 -8.73
CA CYS A 106 -13.87 15.53 -7.92
C CYS A 106 -13.33 16.92 -8.29
N ARG A 107 -13.60 17.92 -7.47
CA ARG A 107 -13.11 19.30 -7.62
C ARG A 107 -11.61 19.44 -7.32
N PHE A 108 -10.84 18.39 -7.57
CA PHE A 108 -9.40 18.41 -7.42
C PHE A 108 -8.81 19.26 -8.54
N ASP A 109 -8.24 20.40 -8.15
CA ASP A 109 -7.58 21.32 -9.04
C ASP A 109 -6.11 21.41 -8.60
N ALA A 110 -5.22 20.86 -9.43
CA ALA A 110 -3.80 20.84 -9.16
C ALA A 110 -3.20 22.26 -9.02
N LEU A 111 -3.78 23.28 -9.68
CA LEU A 111 -3.30 24.67 -9.55
C LEU A 111 -3.70 25.33 -8.22
N ARG A 112 -4.70 24.80 -7.52
CA ARG A 112 -5.16 25.37 -6.24
C ARG A 112 -4.27 24.96 -5.06
N GLU A 113 -3.55 23.84 -5.18
CA GLU A 113 -2.66 23.31 -4.13
C GLU A 113 -1.20 23.78 -4.29
N GLU A 114 -0.80 24.32 -5.45
CA GLU A 114 0.52 24.98 -5.63
C GLU A 114 0.58 26.40 -5.03
N GLY A 115 -0.55 26.93 -4.55
CA GLY A 115 -0.67 28.30 -4.04
C GLY A 115 -0.55 28.48 -2.51
N GLU A 116 -0.44 27.41 -1.72
CA GLU A 116 -0.40 27.51 -0.24
C GLU A 116 1.02 27.48 0.37
N ASP A 117 2.08 27.27 -0.42
CA ASP A 117 3.49 27.38 0.03
C ASP A 117 4.08 28.79 -0.18
N GLY A 118 3.21 29.81 -0.19
CA GLY A 118 3.55 31.19 -0.53
C GLY A 118 3.05 32.24 0.47
N SER A 119 2.98 31.96 1.78
CA SER A 119 2.85 33.03 2.78
C SER A 119 3.18 32.60 4.22
N HIS A 120 4.24 33.25 4.73
CA HIS A 120 4.71 33.44 6.12
C HIS A 120 5.65 32.40 6.75
#